data_AF-A0A3D9FGM4-F1
#
_entry.id   AF-A0A3D9FGM4-F1
#
_cell.length_a   1.000
_cell.length_b   1.000
_cell.length_c   1.000
_cell.angle_alpha   90.00
_cell.angle_beta   90.00
_cell.angle_gamma   90.00
#
_symmetry.space_group_name_H-M   'P 1'
#
loop_
_entity.id
_entity.type
_entity.pdbx_description
1 polymer ?
#
loop_
_entity_poly.entity_id
_entity_poly.type
_entity_poly.pdbx_seq_one_letter_code
_entity_poly.pdbx_strand_id
1 'polypeptide(L)' 'MTRSLALMTAISGTLTVSGLALLVRPAAVRNLLSISESEGAAYALRIIGAMLFAAGLFVGGFAATLSFNS' A
#
# COMPACT_ATOMS: atom_id res chain seq x y z
N MET A 1 -22.58 9.90 -3.72
CA MET A 1 -21.64 8.84 -4.16
C MET A 1 -20.25 9.37 -4.50
N THR A 2 -20.11 10.54 -5.11
CA THR A 2 -18.79 11.14 -5.48
C THR A 2 -17.79 11.30 -4.33
N ARG A 3 -18.24 11.66 -3.12
CA ARG A 3 -17.34 11.85 -1.97
C ARG A 3 -16.70 10.54 -1.47
N SER A 4 -17.41 9.42 -1.51
CA SER A 4 -16.84 8.11 -1.11
C SER A 4 -15.85 7.60 -2.16
N LEU A 5 -16.12 7.85 -3.44
CA LEU A 5 -15.24 7.47 -4.54
C LEU A 5 -13.90 8.20 -4.46
N ALA A 6 -13.92 9.50 -4.14
CA ALA A 6 -12.72 10.31 -3.90
C ALA A 6 -11.90 9.80 -2.70
N LEU A 7 -12.56 9.37 -1.62
CA LEU A 7 -11.87 8.76 -0.48
C LEU A 7 -11.25 7.41 -0.84
N MET A 8 -11.96 6.56 -1.59
CA MET A 8 -11.44 5.26 -2.03
C MET A 8 -10.22 5.41 -2.93
N THR A 9 -10.22 6.37 -3.87
CA THR A 9 -9.06 6.66 -4.72
C THR A 9 -7.89 7.22 -3.92
N ALA A 10 -8.14 8.13 -2.98
CA ALA A 10 -7.09 8.66 -2.11
C ALA A 10 -6.46 7.56 -1.23
N ILE A 11 -7.28 6.70 -0.62
CA ILE A 11 -6.83 5.56 0.19
C ILE A 11 -6.06 4.56 -0.67
N SER A 12 -6.56 4.22 -1.85
CA SER A 12 -5.86 3.33 -2.79
C SER A 12 -4.49 3.89 -3.17
N GLY A 13 -4.40 5.20 -3.47
CA GLY A 13 -3.15 5.87 -3.80
C GLY A 13 -2.14 5.81 -2.66
N THR A 14 -2.55 6.08 -1.42
CA THR A 14 -1.63 6.02 -0.28
C THR A 14 -1.20 4.59 0.04
N LEU A 15 -2.08 3.60 -0.05
CA LEU A 15 -1.73 2.18 0.15
C LEU A 15 -0.79 1.65 -0.94
N THR A 16 -1.05 1.96 -2.21
CA THR A 16 -0.19 1.50 -3.31
C THR A 16 1.20 2.13 -3.24
N VAL A 17 1.30 3.44 -3.01
CA VAL A 17 2.59 4.13 -2.88
C VAL A 17 3.37 3.65 -1.67
N SER A 18 2.71 3.48 -0.51
CA SER A 18 3.37 2.97 0.70
C SER A 18 3.82 1.51 0.57
N GLY A 19 2.97 0.64 0.01
CA GLY A 19 3.31 -0.76 -0.27
C GLY A 19 4.47 -0.89 -1.26
N LEU A 20 4.49 -0.07 -2.32
CA LEU A 20 5.59 -0.03 -3.29
C LEU A 20 6.89 0.49 -2.67
N ALA A 21 6.82 1.53 -1.83
CA ALA A 21 7.99 2.05 -1.12
C ALA A 21 8.59 0.99 -0.16
N LEU A 22 7.74 0.23 0.53
CA LEU A 22 8.13 -0.91 1.38
C LEU A 22 8.81 -2.03 0.59
N LEU A 23 8.34 -2.32 -0.64
CA LEU A 23 8.89 -3.35 -1.52
C LEU A 23 10.21 -2.93 -2.17
N VAL A 24 10.31 -1.69 -2.66
CA VAL A 24 11.48 -1.20 -3.41
C VAL A 24 12.64 -0.81 -2.49
N ARG A 25 12.34 -0.23 -1.32
CA ARG A 25 13.36 0.21 -0.35
C ARG A 25 13.06 -0.30 1.07
N PRO A 26 13.07 -1.63 1.29
CA PRO A 26 12.84 -2.20 2.61
C PRO A 26 13.85 -1.68 3.64
N ALA A 27 15.12 -1.47 3.25
CA ALA A 27 16.15 -0.91 4.13
C ALA A 27 15.83 0.52 4.59
N ALA A 28 15.29 1.38 3.71
CA ALA A 28 14.94 2.76 4.07
C ALA A 28 13.74 2.80 5.03
N VAL A 29 12.75 1.94 4.82
CA VAL A 29 11.58 1.85 5.70
C VAL A 29 11.94 1.22 7.04
N ARG A 30 12.83 0.23 7.04
CA ARG A 30 13.38 -0.37 8.26
C ARG A 30 14.12 0.68 9.10
N ASN A 31 14.91 1.54 8.46
CA ASN A 31 15.63 2.63 9.11
C ASN A 31 14.67 3.71 9.65
N LEU A 32 13.62 4.05 8.88
CA LEU A 32 12.57 4.97 9.31
C LEU A 32 11.83 4.45 10.54
N LEU A 33 11.55 3.15 10.59
CA LEU A 33 10.86 2.49 11.71
C LEU A 33 11.81 2.14 12.87
N SER A 34 13.11 2.44 12.76
CA SER A 34 14.14 2.06 13.76
C SER A 34 14.11 0.58 14.15
N ILE A 35 13.77 -0.30 13.19
CA ILE A 35 13.67 -1.74 13.43
C ILE A 35 15.06 -2.37 13.34
N SER A 36 15.42 -3.14 14.38
CA SER A 36 16.68 -3.89 14.46
C SER A 36 16.87 -4.80 13.24
N GLU A 37 18.12 -4.94 12.81
CA GLU A 37 18.50 -5.75 11.65
C GLU A 37 18.37 -7.25 11.99
N SER A 38 17.20 -7.82 11.72
CA SER A 38 16.97 -9.25 11.74
C SER A 38 16.39 -9.72 10.41
N GLU A 39 16.75 -10.93 9.98
CA GLU A 39 16.18 -11.54 8.77
C GLU A 39 14.65 -11.64 8.85
N GLY A 40 14.12 -11.94 10.04
CA GLY A 40 12.68 -11.98 10.30
C GLY A 40 11.99 -10.64 10.09
N ALA A 41 12.61 -9.54 10.54
CA ALA A 41 12.06 -8.19 10.33
C ALA A 41 12.02 -7.80 8.85
N ALA A 42 13.07 -8.15 8.08
CA ALA A 42 13.11 -7.90 6.65
C ALA A 42 12.02 -8.69 5.91
N TYR A 43 11.80 -9.95 6.30
CA TYR A 43 10.75 -10.79 5.72
C TYR A 43 9.34 -10.25 6.03
N ALA A 44 9.08 -9.90 7.29
CA ALA A 44 7.82 -9.30 7.70
C ALA A 44 7.53 -8.02 6.92
N LEU A 45 8.54 -7.17 6.72
CA LEU A 45 8.40 -5.91 6.00
C LEU A 45 8.05 -6.12 4.51
N ARG A 46 8.60 -7.16 3.87
CA ARG A 46 8.23 -7.55 2.50
C ARG A 46 6.80 -8.04 2.41
N ILE A 47 6.35 -8.87 3.35
CA ILE A 47 4.97 -9.38 3.39
C ILE A 47 3.99 -8.22 3.59
N ILE A 48 4.29 -7.34 4.54
CA ILE A 48 3.47 -6.14 4.81
C ILE A 48 3.42 -5.24 3.57
N GLY A 49 4.57 -5.01 2.91
CA GLY A 49 4.63 -4.24 1.67
C GLY A 49 3.79 -4.85 0.55
N ALA A 50 3.89 -6.16 0.33
CA ALA A 50 3.08 -6.88 -0.66
C ALA A 50 1.58 -6.83 -0.34
N MET A 51 1.20 -7.01 0.92
CA MET A 51 -0.18 -6.93 1.40
C MET A 51 -0.77 -5.51 1.22
N LEU A 52 -0.02 -4.47 1.60
CA LEU A 52 -0.41 -3.07 1.41
C LEU A 52 -0.58 -2.72 -0.07
N PHE A 53 0.37 -3.16 -0.91
CA PHE A 53 0.30 -2.93 -2.35
C PHE A 53 -0.92 -3.63 -2.97
N ALA A 54 -1.14 -4.91 -2.64
CA ALA A 54 -2.29 -5.67 -3.12
C ALA A 54 -3.62 -5.05 -2.65
N ALA A 55 -3.72 -4.62 -1.39
CA ALA A 55 -4.89 -3.93 -0.87
C ALA A 55 -5.13 -2.59 -1.58
N GLY A 56 -4.07 -1.83 -1.86
CA GLY A 56 -4.15 -0.60 -2.64
C GLY A 56 -4.68 -0.84 -4.06
N LEU A 57 -4.15 -1.85 -4.77
CA LEU A 57 -4.65 -2.25 -6.09
C LEU A 57 -6.09 -2.73 -6.05
N PHE A 58 -6.48 -3.48 -5.02
CA PHE A 58 -7.84 -3.96 -4.84
C PHE A 58 -8.83 -2.80 -4.66
N VAL A 59 -8.57 -1.90 -3.71
CA VAL A 59 -9.41 -0.72 -3.47
C VAL A 59 -9.45 0.20 -4.70
N GLY A 60 -8.32 0.37 -5.37
CA GLY A 60 -8.21 1.16 -6.60
C GLY A 60 -9.00 0.57 -7.76
N GLY A 61 -8.91 -0.75 -7.96
CA GLY A 61 -9.68 -1.47 -8.97
C GLY A 61 -11.19 -1.36 -8.72
N PHE A 62 -11.63 -1.51 -7.47
CA PHE A 62 -13.03 -1.29 -7.10
C PHE A 62 -13.48 0.15 -7.37
N ALA A 63 -12.69 1.14 -6.96
CA ALA A 63 -12.99 2.55 -7.18
C ALA A 63 -13.07 2.89 -8.67
N ALA A 64 -12.14 2.37 -9.48
CA ALA A 64 -12.13 2.56 -10.93
C ALA A 64 -13.37 1.93 -11.57
N THR A 65 -13.70 0.68 -11.21
CA THR A 65 -14.88 -0.02 -11.74
C THR A 65 -16.16 0.73 -11.41
N LEU A 66 -16.29 1.21 -10.16
CA LEU A 66 -17.45 2.02 -9.74
C LEU A 66 -17.50 3.36 -10.45
N SER A 67 -16.35 3.98 -10.74
CA SER A 67 -16.26 5.25 -11.48
C SER A 67 -16.64 5.11 -12.95
N PHE A 68 -16.30 3.98 -13.59
CA PHE A 68 -16.66 3.72 -14.98
C PHE A 68 -18.14 3.38 -15.16
N ASN A 69 -18.78 2.88 -14.09
CA ASN A 69 -20.15 2.39 -14.12
C ASN A 69 -21.18 3.38 -13.51
N SER A 70 -20.75 4.61 -13.19
CA SER A 70 -21.55 5.70 -12.61
C SER A 70 -21.69 6.86 -13.58
#